data_AF-A0A358I305-F1
#
_entry.id   AF-A0A358I305-F1
#
_cell.length_a   1.000
_cell.length_b   1.000
_cell.length_c   1.000
_cell.angle_alpha   90.00
_cell.angle_beta   90.00
_cell.angle_gamma   90.00
#
_symmetry.space_group_name_H-M   'P 1'
#
loop_
_entity.id
_entity.type
_entity.pdbx_description
1 polymer ?
#
loop_
_entity_poly.entity_id
_entity_poly.type
_entity_poly.pdbx_seq_one_letter_code
_entity_poly.pdbx_strand_id
1 'polypeptide(L)' 'MWRYDNHPIVIESKKFFQQKLNYIHNNPVRKAYVVKQEDWLYSSARNYYLGDHSIIKIKLIN' A
#
# COMPACT_ATOMS: atom_id res chain seq x y z
N MET A 1 -10.68 -15.32 -9.29
CA MET A 1 -10.01 -16.03 -10.39
C MET A 1 -8.71 -15.31 -10.69
N TRP A 2 -7.58 -16.03 -10.76
CA TRP A 2 -6.29 -15.43 -11.12
C TRP A 2 -6.29 -15.02 -12.59
N ARG A 3 -5.61 -13.92 -12.90
CA ARG A 3 -5.29 -13.55 -14.28
C ARG A 3 -3.87 -14.01 -14.61
N TYR A 4 -3.66 -14.45 -15.84
CA TYR A 4 -2.37 -14.99 -16.30
C TYR A 4 -1.29 -13.93 -16.51
N ASP A 5 -1.67 -12.65 -16.58
CA ASP A 5 -0.74 -11.54 -16.75
C ASP A 5 -0.38 -10.92 -15.39
N ASN A 6 0.93 -10.83 -15.11
CA ASN A 6 1.49 -10.09 -14.00
C ASN A 6 2.61 -9.17 -14.51
N HIS A 7 2.84 -8.07 -13.79
CA HIS A 7 3.85 -7.09 -14.17
C HIS A 7 4.84 -6.88 -13.03
N PRO A 8 5.76 -7.84 -12.81
CA PRO A 8 6.79 -7.69 -11.79
C PRO A 8 7.79 -6.60 -12.22
N ILE A 9 8.13 -5.73 -11.28
CA ILE A 9 9.17 -4.71 -11.47
C ILE A 9 10.11 -4.76 -10.28
N VAL A 10 11.41 -4.81 -10.57
CA VAL A 10 12.46 -4.77 -9.54
C VAL A 10 12.50 -3.38 -8.90
N ILE A 11 12.67 -3.34 -7.59
CA ILE A 11 12.88 -2.08 -6.87
C ILE A 11 14.36 -1.70 -6.97
N GLU A 12 14.66 -0.70 -7.80
CA GLU A 12 16.04 -0.32 -8.11
C GLU A 12 16.59 0.79 -7.18
N SER A 13 15.72 1.50 -6.45
CA SER A 13 16.13 2.56 -5.54
C SER A 13 15.08 2.86 -4.48
N LYS A 14 15.51 3.53 -3.40
CA LYS A 14 14.60 4.05 -2.36
C LYS A 14 13.57 5.03 -2.93
N LYS A 15 13.97 5.88 -3.89
CA LYS A 15 13.06 6.82 -4.56
C LYS A 15 11.97 6.06 -5.34
N PHE A 16 12.36 5.04 -6.09
CA PHE A 16 11.42 4.21 -6.85
C PHE A 16 10.48 3.44 -5.92
N PHE A 17 11.00 2.88 -4.83
CA PHE A 17 10.19 2.27 -3.78
C PHE A 17 9.13 3.23 -3.25
N GLN A 18 9.52 4.44 -2.84
CA GLN A 18 8.59 5.42 -2.29
C GLN A 18 7.50 5.80 -3.31
N GLN A 19 7.87 5.94 -4.58
CA GLN A 19 6.90 6.20 -5.65
C GLN A 19 5.86 5.08 -5.76
N LYS A 20 6.28 3.81 -5.74
CA LYS A 20 5.36 2.66 -5.82
C LYS A 20 4.52 2.51 -4.55
N LEU A 21 5.11 2.72 -3.38
CA LEU A 21 4.40 2.71 -2.10
C LEU A 21 3.27 3.75 -2.10
N ASN A 22 3.58 4.99 -2.48
CA ASN A 22 2.59 6.07 -2.59
C ASN A 22 1.49 5.72 -3.60
N TYR A 23 1.83 5.14 -4.75
CA TYR A 23 0.85 4.72 -5.74
C TYR A 23 -0.13 3.67 -5.18
N ILE A 24 0.40 2.64 -4.51
CA ILE A 24 -0.40 1.56 -3.92
C ILE A 24 -1.34 2.10 -2.84
N HIS A 25 -0.81 2.92 -1.91
CA HIS A 25 -1.61 3.51 -0.84
C HIS A 25 -2.69 4.48 -1.36
N ASN A 26 -2.39 5.27 -2.40
CA ASN A 26 -3.37 6.18 -3.00
C ASN A 26 -4.36 5.52 -3.98
N ASN A 27 -4.15 4.27 -4.39
CA ASN A 27 -5.02 3.62 -5.38
C ASN A 27 -6.51 3.59 -4.97
N PRO A 28 -6.88 3.26 -3.71
CA PRO A 28 -8.27 3.35 -3.25
C PRO A 28 -8.87 4.76 -3.35
N VAL A 29 -8.08 5.81 -3.09
CA VAL A 29 -8.51 7.20 -3.22
C VAL A 29 -8.73 7.57 -4.69
N ARG A 30 -7.78 7.21 -5.56
CA ARG A 30 -7.88 7.44 -7.02
C ARG A 30 -9.08 6.72 -7.65
N LYS A 31 -9.51 5.60 -7.06
CA LYS A 31 -10.71 4.85 -7.45
C LYS A 31 -11.99 5.35 -6.78
N ALA A 32 -11.91 6.41 -5.97
CA ALA A 32 -13.01 7.00 -5.21
C ALA A 32 -13.69 6.01 -4.24
N TYR A 33 -12.98 4.98 -3.78
CA TYR A 33 -13.50 4.06 -2.78
C TYR A 33 -13.46 4.64 -1.36
N VAL A 34 -12.49 5.51 -1.10
CA VAL A 34 -12.30 6.21 0.17
C VAL A 34 -11.80 7.63 -0.08
N VAL A 35 -12.01 8.52 0.87
CA VAL A 35 -11.51 9.91 0.81
C VAL A 35 -10.03 9.99 1.19
N LYS A 36 -9.59 9.18 2.16
CA LYS A 36 -8.20 9.12 2.61
C LYS A 36 -7.64 7.71 2.47
N GLN A 37 -6.34 7.61 2.18
CA GLN A 37 -5.67 6.32 1.92
C GLN A 37 -5.67 5.41 3.15
N GLU A 38 -5.54 5.97 4.36
CA GLU A 38 -5.57 5.27 5.64
C GLU A 38 -6.96 4.73 6.02
N ASP A 39 -8.02 5.15 5.33
CA ASP A 39 -9.38 4.64 5.56
C ASP A 39 -9.60 3.26 4.88
N TRP A 40 -8.75 2.89 3.92
CA TRP A 40 -8.87 1.61 3.21
C TRP A 40 -8.43 0.43 4.09
N LEU A 41 -9.40 -0.37 4.53
CA LEU A 41 -9.19 -1.49 5.46
C LEU A 41 -8.22 -2.57 4.95
N TYR A 42 -8.11 -2.71 3.63
CA TYR A 42 -7.30 -3.76 3.00
C TYR A 42 -5.95 -3.23 2.48
N SER A 43 -5.36 -2.27 3.19
CA SER A 43 -4.05 -1.70 2.88
C SER A 43 -3.27 -1.39 4.16
N SER A 44 -1.94 -1.49 4.08
CA SER A 44 -1.03 -1.10 5.16
C SER A 44 -0.89 0.42 5.32
N ALA A 45 -1.58 1.24 4.52
CA ALA A 45 -1.52 2.70 4.58
C ALA A 45 -1.71 3.22 6.02
N ARG A 46 -2.71 2.70 6.74
CA ARG A 46 -2.98 3.06 8.13
C ARG A 46 -1.79 2.85 9.06
N ASN A 47 -1.08 1.73 8.90
CA ASN A 47 0.11 1.46 9.69
C ASN A 47 1.22 2.48 9.41
N TYR A 48 1.44 2.83 8.14
CA TYR A 48 2.49 3.76 7.73
C TYR A 48 2.21 5.21 8.16
N TYR A 49 0.97 5.67 8.00
CA TYR A 49 0.62 7.09 8.19
C TYR A 49 0.13 7.42 9.60
N LEU A 50 -0.53 6.48 10.27
CA LEU A 50 -1.09 6.70 11.61
C LEU A 50 -0.36 5.91 12.71
N GLY A 51 0.52 4.97 12.36
CA GLY A 51 1.08 4.02 13.32
C GLY A 51 0.02 3.10 13.94
N ASP A 52 -1.16 3.00 13.32
CA ASP A 52 -2.28 2.21 13.85
C ASP A 52 -2.23 0.79 13.28
N HIS A 53 -2.20 -0.19 14.18
CA HIS A 53 -2.12 -1.62 13.91
C HIS A 53 -3.40 -2.38 14.30
N SER A 54 -4.50 -1.67 14.57
CA SER A 54 -5.78 -2.23 14.99
C SER A 54 -6.41 -3.20 13.97
N ILE A 55 -6.23 -2.94 12.68
CA ILE A 55 -6.78 -3.78 11.60
C ILE A 55 -5.74 -4.75 11.02
N ILE A 56 -4.54 -4.25 10.72
CA ILE A 56 -3.45 -5.07 10.18
C ILE A 56 -2.28 -5.02 11.15
N LYS A 57 -1.87 -6.18 11.66
CA LYS A 57 -0.68 -6.34 12.48
C LYS A 57 0.56 -6.48 11.59
N ILE A 58 1.57 -5.65 11.82
CA ILE A 58 2.86 -5.73 11.11
C ILE A 58 3.91 -6.31 12.06
N LYS A 59 4.72 -7.24 11.55
CA LYS A 59 5.94 -7.71 12.22
C LYS A 59 7.14 -7.14 11.47
N LEU A 60 7.96 -6.35 12.16
CA LEU A 60 9.26 -5.96 11.63
C LEU A 60 10.23 -7.13 11.77
N ILE A 61 11.00 -7.37 10.72
CA ILE A 61 12.05 -8.38 10.68
C ILE A 61 13.37 -7.62 10.67
N ASN A 62 14.22 -7.91 11.66
CA ASN A 62 15.57 -7.37 11.79
C ASN A 62 16.57 -8.26 11.05
#